data_AF-A0A3B8T3I1-F1
#
_entry.id   AF-A0A3B8T3I1-F1
#
_cell.length_a   1.000
_cell.length_b   1.000
_cell.length_c   1.000
_cell.angle_alpha   90.00
_cell.angle_beta   90.00
_cell.angle_gamma   90.00
#
_symmetry.space_group_name_H-M   'P 1'
#
loop_
_entity.id
_entity.type
_entity.pdbx_description
1 polymer ?
#
loop_
_entity_poly.entity_id
_entity_poly.type
_entity_poly.pdbx_seq_one_letter_code
_entity_poly.pdbx_strand_id
1 'polypeptide(L)' 'PRYGHTPLLVKAPGHKLSKQNHAPAINDTLAKDNILFCLNLLNIQLSDTVQKSAITTILKAATMAWRKGIHFPKHEIIVT' A
#
# COMPACT_ATOMS: atom_id res chain seq x y z
N PRO A 1 -18.40 -8.90 15.87
CA PRO A 1 -17.61 -8.28 14.76
C PRO A 1 -16.41 -9.16 14.42
N ARG A 2 -15.82 -9.03 13.23
CA ARG A 2 -14.55 -9.68 12.85
C ARG A 2 -13.50 -8.58 12.62
N TYR A 3 -12.35 -8.69 13.28
CA TYR A 3 -11.27 -7.69 13.21
C TYR A 3 -10.09 -8.20 12.36
N GLY A 4 -9.44 -7.29 11.64
CA GLY A 4 -8.23 -7.55 10.87
C GLY A 4 -7.21 -6.42 11.08
N HIS A 5 -5.95 -6.79 11.31
CA HIS A 5 -4.86 -5.83 11.50
C HIS A 5 -4.06 -5.68 10.22
N THR A 6 -3.75 -4.43 9.87
CA THR A 6 -2.82 -4.08 8.79
C THR A 6 -1.49 -3.64 9.40
N PRO A 7 -0.37 -3.81 8.67
CA PRO A 7 0.92 -3.33 9.12
C PRO A 7 0.95 -1.80 9.14
N LEU A 8 1.80 -1.26 10.00
CA LEU A 8 2.04 0.16 10.15
C LEU A 8 3.26 0.60 9.32
N LEU A 9 3.14 1.72 8.62
CA LEU A 9 4.28 2.30 7.92
C LEU A 9 5.16 3.08 8.90
N VAL A 10 6.48 2.86 8.85
CA VAL A 10 7.47 3.49 9.72
C VAL A 10 8.69 3.98 8.94
N LYS A 11 9.33 5.07 9.37
CA LYS A 11 10.68 5.47 8.97
C LYS A 11 11.71 4.78 9.85
N ALA A 12 12.87 4.43 9.30
CA ALA A 12 13.94 3.86 10.12
C ALA A 12 14.56 4.91 11.08
N PRO A 13 14.84 4.56 12.36
CA PRO A 13 14.47 3.32 13.04
C PRO A 13 13.08 3.43 13.74
N GLY A 14 12.04 2.82 13.18
CA GLY A 14 10.73 2.58 13.84
C GLY A 14 9.81 3.79 14.05
N HIS A 15 10.09 4.96 13.50
CA HIS A 15 9.22 6.14 13.68
C HIS A 15 7.96 6.03 12.82
N LYS A 16 6.79 5.89 13.45
CA LYS A 16 5.48 5.81 12.76
C LYS A 16 5.31 6.96 11.77
N LEU A 17 4.89 6.67 10.55
CA LEU A 17 4.42 7.72 9.64
C LEU A 17 3.05 8.20 10.11
N SER A 18 3.02 9.38 10.74
CA SER A 18 1.80 10.02 11.20
C SER A 18 1.93 11.53 11.10
N LYS A 19 0.79 12.24 11.15
CA LYS A 19 0.78 13.70 11.26
C LYS A 19 1.51 14.20 12.51
N GLN A 20 1.44 13.43 13.61
CA GLN A 20 2.17 13.74 14.86
C GLN A 20 3.68 13.58 14.69
N ASN A 21 4.12 12.71 13.78
CA ASN A 21 5.52 12.48 13.46
C ASN A 21 5.96 13.19 12.17
N HIS A 22 5.26 14.27 11.77
CA HIS A 22 5.59 15.11 10.63
C HIS A 22 5.77 14.33 9.31
N ALA A 23 4.95 13.30 9.08
CA ALA A 23 4.92 12.63 7.79
C ALA A 23 4.52 13.62 6.67
N PRO A 24 5.19 13.60 5.50
CA PRO A 24 4.81 14.45 4.39
C PRO A 24 3.39 14.12 3.90
N ALA A 25 2.73 15.13 3.33
CA ALA A 25 1.44 14.91 2.67
C ALA A 25 1.60 13.99 1.46
N ILE A 26 0.56 13.22 1.16
CA ILE A 26 0.48 12.46 -0.09
C ILE A 26 0.39 13.47 -1.25
N ASN A 27 1.19 13.28 -2.29
CA ASN A 27 1.09 14.08 -3.51
C ASN A 27 -0.11 13.60 -4.34
N ASP A 28 -1.19 14.36 -4.35
CA ASP A 28 -2.45 14.02 -5.02
C ASP A 28 -2.39 14.09 -6.56
N THR A 29 -1.36 14.74 -7.11
CA THR A 29 -1.07 14.74 -8.56
C THR A 29 -0.52 13.40 -9.08
N LEU A 30 -0.07 12.51 -8.19
CA LEU A 30 0.55 11.22 -8.50
C LEU A 30 -0.33 10.03 -8.07
N ALA A 31 -1.64 10.12 -8.27
CA ALA A 31 -2.61 9.14 -7.77
C ALA A 31 -2.29 7.69 -8.18
N LYS A 32 -1.90 7.46 -9.45
CA LYS A 32 -1.57 6.11 -9.95
C LYS A 32 -0.32 5.56 -9.26
N ASP A 33 0.74 6.36 -9.17
CA ASP A 33 2.01 5.93 -8.59
C ASP A 33 1.88 5.67 -7.08
N ASN A 34 1.11 6.50 -6.37
CA ASN A 34 0.78 6.27 -4.96
C ASN A 34 0.07 4.92 -4.75
N ILE A 35 -0.88 4.58 -5.63
CA ILE A 35 -1.59 3.30 -5.56
C ILE A 35 -0.61 2.14 -5.82
N LEU A 36 0.19 2.21 -6.88
CA LEU A 36 1.16 1.17 -7.21
C LEU A 36 2.19 0.96 -6.09
N PHE A 37 2.66 2.05 -5.48
CA PHE A 37 3.51 2.01 -4.30
C PHE A 37 2.84 1.27 -3.13
N CYS A 38 1.61 1.64 -2.78
CA CYS A 38 0.84 0.95 -1.73
C CYS A 38 0.63 -0.54 -2.04
N LEU A 39 0.33 -0.90 -3.28
CA LEU A 39 0.17 -2.31 -3.68
C LEU A 39 1.47 -3.09 -3.50
N ASN A 40 2.62 -2.49 -3.84
CA ASN A 40 3.92 -3.10 -3.60
C ASN A 40 4.19 -3.32 -2.10
N LEU A 41 3.85 -2.35 -1.24
CA LEU A 41 3.96 -2.50 0.22
C LEU A 41 3.06 -3.61 0.77
N LEU A 42 1.89 -3.82 0.16
CA LEU A 42 0.96 -4.90 0.49
C LEU A 42 1.35 -6.24 -0.16
N ASN A 43 2.48 -6.30 -0.85
CA ASN A 43 2.96 -7.46 -1.60
C ASN A 43 1.97 -7.95 -2.68
N ILE A 44 1.20 -7.03 -3.28
CA ILE A 44 0.32 -7.27 -4.42
C ILE A 44 1.09 -6.90 -5.70
N GLN A 45 1.48 -7.90 -6.46
CA GLN A 45 2.15 -7.72 -7.74
C GLN A 45 1.14 -7.77 -8.89
N LEU A 46 1.14 -6.75 -9.73
CA LEU A 46 0.30 -6.65 -10.93
C LEU A 46 1.19 -6.73 -12.16
N SER A 47 0.71 -7.33 -13.26
CA SER A 47 1.45 -7.33 -14.53
C SER A 47 1.65 -5.91 -15.06
N ASP A 48 2.75 -5.66 -15.78
CA ASP A 48 3.07 -4.34 -16.38
C ASP A 48 1.92 -3.73 -17.18
N THR A 49 1.18 -4.55 -17.94
CA THR A 49 0.02 -4.10 -18.71
C THR A 49 -1.06 -3.50 -17.82
N VAL A 50 -1.31 -4.11 -16.65
CA VAL A 50 -2.27 -3.59 -15.67
C VAL A 50 -1.74 -2.33 -15.00
N GLN A 51 -0.45 -2.29 -14.65
CA GLN A 51 0.15 -1.10 -14.03
C GLN A 51 0.05 0.15 -14.94
N LYS A 52 0.14 -0.04 -16.27
CA LYS A 52 0.00 1.04 -17.25
C LYS A 52 -1.46 1.43 -17.53
N SER A 53 -2.42 0.66 -17.06
CA SER A 53 -3.86 0.88 -17.30
C SER A 53 -4.44 2.04 -16.47
N ALA A 54 -5.74 2.30 -16.64
CA ALA A 54 -6.49 3.23 -15.80
C ALA A 54 -6.54 2.76 -14.33
N ILE A 55 -6.68 3.72 -13.39
CA ILE A 55 -6.77 3.44 -11.94
C ILE A 55 -7.89 2.45 -11.62
N THR A 56 -9.02 2.54 -12.31
CA THR A 56 -10.15 1.61 -12.14
C THR A 56 -9.76 0.16 -12.44
N THR A 57 -8.98 -0.07 -13.50
CA THR A 57 -8.46 -1.39 -13.87
C THR A 57 -7.46 -1.89 -12.82
N ILE A 58 -6.56 -1.02 -12.35
CA ILE A 58 -5.59 -1.34 -11.29
C ILE A 58 -6.31 -1.78 -10.02
N LEU A 59 -7.29 -1.00 -9.54
CA LEU A 59 -8.05 -1.30 -8.32
C LEU A 59 -8.88 -2.59 -8.47
N LYS A 60 -9.46 -2.84 -9.64
CA LYS A 60 -10.18 -4.09 -9.93
C LYS A 60 -9.25 -5.29 -9.83
N ALA A 61 -8.06 -5.21 -10.43
CA ALA A 61 -7.06 -6.27 -10.38
C ALA A 61 -6.54 -6.50 -8.95
N ALA A 62 -6.22 -5.42 -8.22
CA ALA A 62 -5.78 -5.49 -6.84
C ALA A 62 -6.83 -6.14 -5.92
N THR A 63 -8.11 -5.82 -6.11
CA THR A 63 -9.21 -6.43 -5.35
C THR A 63 -9.30 -7.93 -5.59
N MET A 64 -9.12 -8.38 -6.84
CA MET A 64 -9.10 -9.81 -7.17
C MET A 64 -7.90 -10.53 -6.56
N ALA A 65 -6.73 -9.89 -6.52
CA ALA A 65 -5.54 -10.43 -5.87
C ALA A 65 -5.75 -10.55 -4.34
N TRP A 66 -6.30 -9.50 -3.71
CA TRP A 66 -6.55 -9.45 -2.27
C TRP A 66 -7.49 -10.55 -1.76
N ARG A 67 -8.51 -10.95 -2.55
CA ARG A 67 -9.48 -11.99 -2.14
C ARG A 67 -8.85 -13.34 -1.78
N LYS A 68 -7.60 -13.58 -2.19
CA LYS A 68 -6.81 -14.77 -1.83
C LYS A 68 -6.29 -14.71 -0.38
N GLY A 69 -6.48 -13.59 0.31
CA GLY A 69 -5.95 -13.29 1.65
C GLY A 69 -4.57 -12.67 1.57
N ILE A 70 -4.31 -11.68 2.43
CA ILE A 70 -2.97 -11.12 2.61
C ILE A 70 -2.51 -11.43 4.03
N HIS A 71 -1.38 -12.11 4.10
CA HIS A 71 -0.70 -12.39 5.34
C HIS A 71 0.39 -11.34 5.54
N PHE A 72 0.30 -10.57 6.62
CA PHE A 72 1.33 -9.62 7.00
C PHE A 72 2.26 -10.27 8.02
N PRO A 73 3.47 -10.72 7.62
CA PRO A 73 4.39 -11.40 8.54
C PRO A 73 4.95 -10.45 9.60
N LYS A 74 4.89 -9.13 9.38
CA LYS A 74 5.39 -8.09 10.26
C LYS A 74 4.31 -7.05 10.53
N HIS A 75 4.37 -6.48 11.74
CA HIS A 75 3.46 -5.42 12.15
C HIS A 75 3.88 -4.06 11.59
N GLU A 76 5.10 -3.95 11.06
CA GLU A 76 5.66 -2.72 10.52
C GLU A 76 6.24 -2.96 9.12
N ILE A 77 6.06 -1.98 8.25
CA ILE A 77 6.74 -1.89 6.96
C ILE A 77 7.60 -0.63 7.01
N ILE A 78 8.92 -0.82 6.89
CA ILE A 78 9.87 0.29 6.80
C ILE A 78 9.77 0.88 5.40
N VAL A 79 9.51 2.17 5.32
CA VAL A 79 9.53 2.93 4.08
C VAL A 79 10.67 3.94 4.15
N THR A 80 11.51 3.93 3.11
CA THR A 80 12.65 4.83 2.92
C THR A 80 12.28 6.03 2.07
#